data_AF-A0A2M8KV34-F1
#
_entry.id   AF-A0A2M8KV34-F1
#
_cell.length_a   1.000
_cell.length_b   1.000
_cell.length_c   1.000
_cell.angle_alpha   90.00
_cell.angle_beta   90.00
_cell.angle_gamma   90.00
#
_symmetry.space_group_name_H-M   'P 1'
#
loop_
_entity.id
_entity.type
_entity.pdbx_description
1 polymer ?
#
loop_
_entity_poly.entity_id
_entity_poly.type
_entity_poly.pdbx_seq_one_letter_code
_entity_poly.pdbx_strand_id
1 'polypeptide(L)'
;MLDLLVKSPSDFVIVALIMVISIAVHEFSHAFAADRLGDPTPRAQGRLTLNPLSHLDPLGIVLLLTIGFGWGKPVQYDPYNLTNHKRDSALIALAGPLSSILFAVLAAVLMYALPGSGMGVILRYVVGLNVMLAVFNLLPIYPLDGFRIVA
;
A
#
# COMPACT_ATOMS: atom_id res chain seq x y z
N MET A 1 17.93 -2.35 -3.17
CA MET A 1 17.87 -2.84 -1.76
C MET A 1 19.04 -3.74 -1.37
N LEU A 2 19.72 -4.40 -2.32
CA LEU A 2 20.85 -5.29 -2.05
C LEU A 2 22.05 -4.62 -1.33
N ASP A 3 22.32 -3.34 -1.58
CA ASP A 3 23.37 -2.60 -0.86
C ASP A 3 23.06 -2.52 0.65
N LEU A 4 21.78 -2.33 1.00
CA LEU A 4 21.31 -2.32 2.38
C LEU A 4 21.45 -3.72 3.01
N LEU A 5 21.18 -4.80 2.24
CA LEU A 5 21.38 -6.17 2.69
C LEU A 5 22.84 -6.44 3.09
N VAL A 6 23.80 -5.92 2.32
CA VAL A 6 25.24 -6.11 2.59
C VAL A 6 25.72 -5.23 3.74
N LYS A 7 25.28 -3.97 3.80
CA LYS A 7 25.75 -2.98 4.79
C LYS A 7 25.06 -3.08 6.15
N SER A 8 23.76 -3.36 6.15
CA SER A 8 22.91 -3.43 7.35
C SER A 8 21.78 -4.46 7.16
N PRO A 9 22.07 -5.76 7.35
CA PRO A 9 21.07 -6.82 7.17
C PRO A 9 19.81 -6.64 8.03
N SER A 10 19.93 -6.06 9.23
CA SER A 10 18.80 -5.76 10.10
C SER A 10 17.86 -4.72 9.50
N ASP A 11 18.42 -3.64 8.94
CA ASP A 11 17.61 -2.59 8.32
C ASP A 11 16.93 -3.12 7.05
N PHE A 12 17.58 -4.01 6.31
CA PHE A 12 16.97 -4.71 5.18
C PHE A 12 15.72 -5.48 5.57
N VAL A 13 15.80 -6.30 6.63
CA VAL A 13 14.64 -7.08 7.10
C VAL A 13 13.53 -6.15 7.59
N ILE A 14 13.88 -5.10 8.35
CA ILE A 14 12.92 -4.11 8.86
C ILE A 14 12.19 -3.42 7.69
N VAL A 15 12.92 -2.88 6.72
CA VAL A 15 12.36 -2.18 5.56
C VAL A 15 11.49 -3.13 4.72
N ALA A 16 11.94 -4.36 4.47
CA ALA A 16 11.18 -5.34 3.72
C ALA A 16 9.85 -5.69 4.40
N LEU A 17 9.87 -5.91 5.72
CA LEU A 17 8.66 -6.18 6.50
C LEU A 17 7.69 -5.01 6.49
N ILE A 18 8.19 -3.79 6.71
CA ILE A 18 7.35 -2.57 6.64
C ILE A 18 6.71 -2.45 5.27
N MET A 19 7.48 -2.66 4.19
CA MET A 19 6.98 -2.52 2.83
C MET A 19 5.90 -3.55 2.51
N VAL A 20 6.08 -4.80 2.92
CA VAL A 20 5.07 -5.87 2.78
C VAL A 20 3.77 -5.51 3.52
N ILE A 21 3.88 -5.01 4.76
CA ILE A 21 2.72 -4.61 5.55
C ILE A 21 2.04 -3.38 4.93
N SER A 22 2.80 -2.38 4.50
CA SER A 22 2.29 -1.19 3.83
C SER A 22 1.53 -1.51 2.56
N ILE A 23 2.07 -2.38 1.69
CA ILE A 23 1.37 -2.85 0.49
C ILE A 23 0.09 -3.59 0.87
N ALA A 24 0.12 -4.45 1.88
CA ALA A 24 -1.06 -5.18 2.32
C ALA A 24 -2.19 -4.25 2.79
N VAL A 25 -1.87 -3.22 3.60
CA VAL A 25 -2.85 -2.23 4.07
C VAL A 25 -3.38 -1.38 2.91
N HIS A 26 -2.51 -1.00 1.98
CA HIS A 26 -2.87 -0.23 0.79
C HIS A 26 -3.86 -1.01 -0.10
N GLU A 27 -3.51 -2.23 -0.49
CA GLU A 27 -4.35 -3.10 -1.32
C GLU A 27 -5.64 -3.51 -0.61
N PHE A 28 -5.57 -3.81 0.69
CA PHE A 28 -6.75 -4.06 1.51
C PHE A 28 -7.72 -2.87 1.46
N SER A 29 -7.22 -1.64 1.46
CA SER A 29 -8.06 -0.45 1.48
C SER A 29 -8.82 -0.27 0.16
N HIS A 30 -8.22 -0.60 -0.98
CA HIS A 30 -8.95 -0.68 -2.26
C HIS A 30 -10.05 -1.75 -2.22
N ALA A 31 -9.70 -2.96 -1.75
CA ALA A 31 -10.65 -4.08 -1.66
C ALA A 31 -11.83 -3.75 -0.74
N PHE A 32 -11.54 -3.14 0.40
CA PHE A 32 -12.55 -2.69 1.36
C PHE A 32 -13.44 -1.60 0.78
N ALA A 33 -12.87 -0.60 0.09
CA ALA A 33 -13.65 0.46 -0.53
C ALA A 33 -14.58 -0.08 -1.63
N ALA A 34 -14.08 -0.95 -2.50
CA ALA A 34 -14.89 -1.58 -3.57
C ALA A 34 -16.05 -2.39 -2.99
N ASP A 35 -15.79 -3.20 -1.97
CA ASP A 35 -16.82 -3.98 -1.28
C ASP A 35 -17.87 -3.10 -0.59
N ARG A 36 -17.46 -1.97 0.01
CA ARG A 36 -18.38 -1.00 0.61
C ARG A 36 -19.17 -0.19 -0.41
N LEU A 37 -18.66 -0.04 -1.62
CA LEU A 37 -19.35 0.63 -2.73
C LEU A 37 -20.25 -0.32 -3.54
N GLY A 38 -20.33 -1.60 -3.14
CA GLY A 38 -21.29 -2.56 -3.66
C GLY A 38 -20.70 -3.68 -4.52
N ASP A 39 -19.39 -3.69 -4.78
CA ASP A 39 -18.76 -4.74 -5.57
C ASP A 39 -18.24 -5.90 -4.69
N PRO A 40 -18.85 -7.10 -4.73
CA PRO A 40 -18.42 -8.24 -3.93
C PRO A 40 -17.16 -8.93 -4.47
N THR A 41 -16.64 -8.53 -5.64
CA THR A 41 -15.53 -9.21 -6.33
C THR A 41 -14.26 -9.37 -5.45
N PRO A 42 -13.74 -8.31 -4.78
CA PRO A 42 -12.57 -8.46 -3.93
C PRO A 42 -12.81 -9.41 -2.75
N ARG A 43 -14.04 -9.48 -2.24
CA ARG A 43 -14.42 -10.40 -1.17
C ARG A 43 -14.36 -11.84 -1.64
N ALA A 44 -14.96 -12.12 -2.81
CA ALA A 44 -14.95 -13.44 -3.43
C ALA A 44 -13.51 -13.91 -3.75
N GLN A 45 -12.61 -12.97 -4.06
CA GLN A 45 -11.19 -13.24 -4.29
C GLN A 45 -10.35 -13.39 -3.01
N GLY A 46 -10.95 -13.27 -1.82
CA GLY A 46 -10.24 -13.35 -0.54
C GLY A 46 -9.32 -12.15 -0.25
N ARG A 47 -9.61 -10.98 -0.85
CA ARG A 47 -8.80 -9.75 -0.73
C ARG A 47 -9.19 -8.90 0.49
N LEU A 48 -10.36 -9.15 1.09
CA LEU A 48 -10.78 -8.50 2.35
C LEU A 48 -10.09 -9.13 3.58
N THR A 49 -8.77 -9.03 3.62
CA THR A 49 -7.93 -9.53 4.72
C THR A 49 -6.69 -8.65 4.86
N LEU A 50 -6.14 -8.54 6.07
CA LEU A 50 -4.85 -7.88 6.30
C LEU A 50 -3.66 -8.85 6.15
N ASN A 51 -3.92 -10.12 5.79
CA ASN A 51 -2.85 -11.08 5.49
C ASN A 51 -2.04 -10.61 4.27
N PRO A 52 -0.75 -10.24 4.41
CA PRO A 52 0.01 -9.70 3.30
C PRO A 52 0.15 -10.67 2.14
N LEU A 53 0.17 -11.98 2.39
CA LEU A 53 0.31 -12.99 1.34
C LEU A 53 -0.84 -12.96 0.32
N SER A 54 -2.01 -12.47 0.71
CA SER A 54 -3.13 -12.28 -0.21
C SER A 54 -2.91 -11.12 -1.19
N HIS A 55 -1.97 -10.22 -0.90
CA HIS A 55 -1.73 -8.93 -1.57
C HIS A 55 -0.41 -8.79 -2.30
N LEU A 56 0.47 -9.75 -2.18
CA LEU A 56 1.76 -9.67 -2.84
C LEU A 56 1.73 -10.39 -4.19
N ASP A 57 2.39 -9.79 -5.17
CA ASP A 57 2.72 -10.43 -6.44
C ASP A 57 4.12 -11.06 -6.32
N PRO A 58 4.34 -12.35 -6.66
CA PRO A 58 5.65 -12.98 -6.55
C PRO A 58 6.77 -12.26 -7.31
N LEU A 59 6.49 -11.76 -8.52
CA LEU A 59 7.45 -10.99 -9.31
C LEU A 59 7.66 -9.62 -8.69
N GLY A 60 6.58 -8.99 -8.21
CA GLY A 60 6.63 -7.75 -7.45
C GLY A 60 7.55 -7.84 -6.23
N ILE A 61 7.43 -8.89 -5.41
CA ILE A 61 8.31 -9.14 -4.25
C ILE A 61 9.76 -9.29 -4.68
N VAL A 62 10.03 -10.08 -5.72
CA VAL A 62 11.42 -10.33 -6.16
C VAL A 62 12.09 -9.02 -6.56
N LEU A 63 11.43 -8.20 -7.37
CA LEU A 63 11.96 -6.90 -7.80
C LEU A 63 12.09 -5.93 -6.63
N LEU A 64 11.15 -5.97 -5.69
CA LEU A 64 11.15 -5.17 -4.48
C LEU A 64 12.38 -5.46 -3.62
N LEU A 65 12.73 -6.73 -3.42
CA LEU A 65 13.88 -7.13 -2.62
C LEU A 65 15.21 -6.89 -3.32
N THR A 66 15.28 -7.03 -4.66
CA THR A 66 16.54 -6.85 -5.40
C THR A 66 16.78 -5.36 -5.72
N ILE A 67 15.86 -4.75 -6.44
CA ILE A 67 15.99 -3.40 -6.99
C ILE A 67 15.54 -2.34 -5.97
N GLY A 68 14.65 -2.69 -5.04
CA GLY A 68 14.02 -1.73 -4.13
C GLY A 68 12.75 -1.11 -4.70
N PHE A 69 12.21 -1.69 -5.77
CA PHE A 69 10.96 -1.30 -6.39
C PHE A 69 10.13 -2.54 -6.73
N GLY A 70 8.86 -2.54 -6.37
CA GLY A 70 7.93 -3.59 -6.75
C GLY A 70 6.49 -3.18 -6.46
N TRP A 71 5.57 -4.07 -6.77
CA TRP A 71 4.13 -3.83 -6.69
C TRP A 71 3.41 -4.94 -5.92
N GLY A 72 2.25 -4.59 -5.37
CA GLY A 72 1.30 -5.58 -4.88
C GLY A 72 0.54 -6.23 -6.03
N LYS A 73 -0.10 -7.36 -5.75
CA LYS A 73 -1.10 -7.93 -6.64
C LYS A 73 -2.29 -6.95 -6.67
N PRO A 74 -2.68 -6.37 -7.82
CA PRO A 74 -3.71 -5.35 -7.86
C PRO A 74 -5.10 -5.91 -7.52
N VAL A 75 -5.89 -5.16 -6.74
CA VAL A 75 -7.31 -5.48 -6.51
C VAL A 75 -8.09 -5.38 -7.84
N GLN A 76 -8.80 -6.46 -8.15
CA GLN A 76 -9.80 -6.48 -9.22
C GLN A 76 -11.16 -6.13 -8.63
N TYR A 77 -11.91 -5.29 -9.34
CA TYR A 77 -13.30 -4.97 -9.01
C TYR A 77 -14.11 -4.94 -10.31
N ASP A 78 -15.41 -5.18 -10.22
CA ASP A 78 -16.33 -5.09 -11.36
C ASP A 78 -17.06 -3.73 -11.35
N PRO A 79 -16.79 -2.83 -12.31
CA PRO A 79 -17.46 -1.54 -12.39
C PRO A 79 -18.98 -1.66 -12.50
N TYR A 80 -19.52 -2.74 -13.08
CA TYR A 80 -20.97 -2.92 -13.27
C TYR A 80 -21.72 -3.17 -11.96
N ASN A 81 -21.02 -3.51 -10.88
CA ASN A 81 -21.60 -3.62 -9.55
C ASN A 81 -21.66 -2.26 -8.82
N LEU A 82 -21.03 -1.22 -9.36
CA LEU A 82 -20.97 0.11 -8.74
C LEU A 82 -22.16 0.97 -9.15
N THR A 83 -22.65 1.82 -8.26
CA THR A 83 -23.79 2.70 -8.55
C THR A 83 -23.40 3.83 -9.50
N ASN A 84 -22.23 4.44 -9.29
CA ASN A 84 -21.69 5.48 -10.15
C ASN A 84 -20.27 5.08 -10.58
N HIS A 85 -20.15 4.48 -11.77
CA HIS A 85 -18.88 3.90 -12.24
C HIS A 85 -17.69 4.85 -12.13
N LYS A 86 -17.84 6.13 -12.49
CA LYS A 86 -16.74 7.10 -12.47
C LYS A 86 -16.35 7.50 -11.04
N ARG A 87 -17.33 7.98 -10.27
CA ARG A 87 -17.10 8.43 -8.90
C ARG A 87 -16.57 7.30 -8.03
N ASP A 88 -17.22 6.14 -8.10
CA ASP A 88 -16.92 5.03 -7.20
C ASP A 88 -15.58 4.39 -7.58
N SER A 89 -15.23 4.30 -8.86
CA SER A 89 -13.87 3.90 -9.29
C SER A 89 -12.80 4.85 -8.76
N ALA A 90 -13.03 6.17 -8.82
CA ALA A 90 -12.09 7.15 -8.28
C ALA A 90 -11.98 7.05 -6.74
N LEU A 91 -13.08 6.79 -6.03
CA LEU A 91 -13.06 6.56 -4.58
C LEU A 91 -12.31 5.28 -4.20
N ILE A 92 -12.50 4.19 -4.97
CA ILE A 92 -11.74 2.95 -4.79
C ILE A 92 -10.26 3.24 -4.99
N ALA A 93 -9.88 3.90 -6.09
CA ALA A 93 -8.49 4.25 -6.38
C ALA A 93 -7.88 5.18 -5.32
N LEU A 94 -8.64 6.09 -4.71
CA LEU A 94 -8.15 6.94 -3.62
C LEU A 94 -7.93 6.20 -2.30
N ALA A 95 -8.63 5.08 -2.08
CA ALA A 95 -8.61 4.39 -0.78
C ALA A 95 -7.22 3.88 -0.39
N GLY A 96 -6.46 3.32 -1.33
CA GLY A 96 -5.07 2.88 -1.11
C GLY A 96 -4.16 4.05 -0.68
N PRO A 97 -3.97 5.09 -1.50
CA PRO A 97 -3.16 6.25 -1.15
C PRO A 97 -3.57 6.92 0.17
N LEU A 98 -4.87 7.08 0.43
CA LEU A 98 -5.36 7.65 1.68
C LEU A 98 -4.99 6.79 2.89
N SER A 99 -5.07 5.46 2.78
CA SER A 99 -4.66 4.55 3.86
C SER A 99 -3.15 4.64 4.13
N SER A 100 -2.34 4.81 3.08
CA SER A 100 -0.89 4.99 3.22
C SER A 100 -0.57 6.34 3.88
N ILE A 101 -1.22 7.43 3.47
CA ILE A 101 -1.08 8.73 4.14
C ILE A 101 -1.48 8.62 5.62
N LEU A 102 -2.61 7.98 5.92
CA LEU A 102 -3.05 7.78 7.31
C LEU A 102 -2.00 7.00 8.11
N PHE A 103 -1.45 5.92 7.54
CA PHE A 103 -0.43 5.13 8.22
C PHE A 103 0.86 5.93 8.48
N ALA A 104 1.28 6.75 7.51
CA ALA A 104 2.40 7.66 7.68
C ALA A 104 2.14 8.70 8.79
N VAL A 105 0.96 9.32 8.81
CA VAL A 105 0.58 10.31 9.83
C VAL A 105 0.59 9.67 11.22
N LEU A 106 0.00 8.48 11.38
CA LEU A 106 0.01 7.76 12.65
C LEU A 106 1.43 7.45 13.12
N ALA A 107 2.30 7.00 12.22
CA ALA A 107 3.70 6.74 12.55
C ALA A 107 4.46 8.02 12.94
N ALA A 108 4.20 9.15 12.26
CA ALA A 108 4.80 10.44 12.59
C ALA A 108 4.35 10.97 13.96
N VAL A 109 3.06 10.83 14.28
CA VAL A 109 2.51 11.19 15.60
C VAL A 109 3.15 10.33 16.70
N LEU A 110 3.25 9.02 16.49
CA LEU A 110 3.89 8.10 17.46
C LEU A 110 5.37 8.44 17.67
N MET A 111 6.08 8.85 16.62
CA MET A 111 7.48 9.25 16.72
C MET A 111 7.68 10.49 17.60
N TYR A 112 6.74 11.45 17.56
CA TYR A 112 6.76 12.62 18.44
C TYR A 112 6.30 12.28 19.87
N ALA A 113 5.32 11.38 20.01
CA ALA A 113 4.77 11.00 21.31
C ALA A 113 5.70 10.09 22.13
N LEU A 114 6.62 9.35 21.48
CA LEU A 114 7.51 8.38 22.12
C LEU A 114 8.99 8.71 21.92
N PRO A 115 9.47 9.90 22.35
CA PRO A 115 10.87 10.27 22.23
C PRO A 115 11.75 9.30 23.03
N GLY A 116 12.90 8.90 22.47
CA GLY A 116 13.86 8.02 23.16
C GLY A 116 13.49 6.53 23.21
N SER A 117 12.34 6.12 22.67
CA SER A 117 11.87 4.71 22.65
C SER A 117 12.72 3.73 21.82
N GLY A 118 13.74 4.22 21.10
CA GLY A 118 14.48 3.43 20.10
C GLY A 118 13.69 3.14 18.81
N MET A 119 12.37 3.35 18.80
CA MET A 119 11.50 3.09 17.64
C MET A 119 11.62 4.15 16.53
N GLY A 120 12.31 5.26 16.80
CA GLY A 120 12.40 6.39 15.87
C GLY A 120 12.93 6.01 14.48
N VAL A 121 13.86 5.06 14.39
CA VAL A 121 14.37 4.56 13.10
C VAL A 121 13.26 3.84 12.32
N ILE A 122 12.56 2.91 12.96
CA ILE A 122 11.48 2.12 12.36
C ILE A 122 10.35 3.05 11.90
N LEU A 123 9.90 3.96 12.77
CA LEU A 123 8.82 4.89 12.47
C LEU A 123 9.19 5.82 11.31
N ARG A 124 10.44 6.26 11.19
CA ARG A 124 10.91 7.03 10.02
C ARG A 124 10.79 6.25 8.72
N TYR A 125 11.13 4.95 8.72
CA TYR A 125 10.93 4.11 7.54
C TYR A 125 9.44 3.94 7.22
N VAL A 126 8.57 3.71 8.22
CA VAL A 126 7.12 3.63 8.02
C VAL A 126 6.58 4.92 7.38
N VAL A 127 6.97 6.08 7.90
CA VAL A 127 6.56 7.38 7.33
C VAL A 127 7.03 7.50 5.88
N GLY A 128 8.33 7.34 5.63
CA GLY A 128 8.92 7.53 4.32
C GLY A 128 8.32 6.60 3.26
N LEU A 129 8.18 5.31 3.58
CA LEU A 129 7.65 4.31 2.65
C LEU A 129 6.17 4.51 2.34
N ASN A 130 5.34 4.84 3.35
CA ASN A 130 3.92 5.05 3.09
C ASN A 130 3.65 6.38 2.37
N VAL A 131 4.42 7.44 2.65
CA VAL A 131 4.35 8.68 1.86
C VAL A 131 4.77 8.41 0.42
N MET A 132 5.86 7.67 0.22
CA MET A 132 6.31 7.26 -1.10
C MET A 132 5.20 6.47 -1.82
N LEU A 133 4.66 5.43 -1.20
CA LEU A 133 3.61 4.58 -1.76
C LEU A 133 2.36 5.39 -2.15
N ALA A 134 1.96 6.36 -1.32
CA ALA A 134 0.84 7.25 -1.63
C ALA A 134 1.15 8.18 -2.81
N VAL A 135 2.28 8.88 -2.78
CA VAL A 135 2.64 9.85 -3.83
C VAL A 135 2.79 9.18 -5.18
N PHE A 136 3.49 8.03 -5.24
CA PHE A 136 3.62 7.28 -6.49
C PHE A 136 2.25 6.83 -7.00
N ASN A 137 1.39 6.25 -6.17
CA ASN A 137 0.09 5.80 -6.63
C ASN A 137 -0.87 6.93 -6.99
N LEU A 138 -0.65 8.17 -6.54
CA LEU A 138 -1.44 9.33 -6.97
C LEU A 138 -1.00 9.93 -8.31
N LEU A 139 0.11 9.48 -8.91
CA LEU A 139 0.53 9.95 -10.23
C LEU A 139 -0.49 9.51 -11.29
N PRO A 140 -0.91 10.39 -12.22
CA PRO A 140 -1.92 10.08 -13.25
C PRO A 140 -1.32 9.29 -14.41
N ILE A 141 -0.68 8.14 -14.12
CA ILE A 141 0.03 7.31 -15.08
C ILE A 141 -0.49 5.88 -14.95
N TYR A 142 -0.95 5.28 -16.05
CA TYR A 142 -1.34 3.87 -16.04
C TYR A 142 -0.11 2.98 -15.72
N PRO A 143 -0.20 1.97 -14.83
CA PRO A 143 -1.41 1.42 -14.20
C PRO A 143 -1.72 1.93 -12.78
N LEU A 144 -1.11 3.03 -12.34
CA LEU A 144 -1.24 3.57 -10.98
C LEU A 144 -2.65 4.08 -10.68
N ASP A 145 -3.00 4.15 -9.39
CA ASP A 145 -4.34 4.55 -8.94
C ASP A 145 -4.76 5.93 -9.46
N GLY A 146 -3.81 6.87 -9.52
CA GLY A 146 -4.00 8.24 -9.97
C GLY A 146 -4.60 8.33 -11.37
N PHE A 147 -4.31 7.37 -12.25
CA PHE A 147 -4.91 7.29 -13.57
C PHE A 147 -6.43 7.11 -13.49
N ARG A 148 -6.91 6.24 -12.60
CA ARG A 148 -8.35 5.96 -12.41
C ARG A 148 -9.10 7.09 -11.70
N ILE A 149 -8.37 8.00 -11.05
CA ILE A 149 -8.96 9.18 -10.40
C ILE A 149 -9.35 10.24 -11.44
N VAL A 150 -8.58 10.34 -12.54
CA VAL A 150 -8.75 11.40 -13.54
C VAL A 150 -9.44 10.96 -14.83
N ALA A 151 -9.53 9.64 -15.09
CA ALA A 151 -10.17 9.05 -16.28
C ALA A 151 -11.70 8.93 -16.13
#